data_AF-A0A7R6SQS6-F1
#
_entry.id   AF-A0A7R6SQS6-F1
#
_cell.length_a   1.000
_cell.length_b   1.000
_cell.length_c   1.000
_cell.angle_alpha   90.00
_cell.angle_beta   90.00
_cell.angle_gamma   90.00
#
_symmetry.space_group_name_H-M   'P 1'
#
loop_
_entity.id
_entity.type
_entity.pdbx_description
1 polymer ?
#
loop_
_entity_poly.entity_id
_entity_poly.type
_entity_poly.pdbx_seq_one_letter_code
_entity_poly.pdbx_strand_id
1 'polypeptide(L)' 'MITISPKDMTTAGKLSTMEILWNDLCQHGSFESSNWHEPVLNSPEQQYVGGTQLPMDWEKAKQQIRNKIE' A
#
# COMPACT_ATOMS: atom_id res chain seq x y z
N MET A 1 21.22 12.42 9.38
CA MET A 1 20.03 12.43 8.53
C MET A 1 20.40 11.68 7.26
N ILE A 2 19.76 10.54 6.98
CA ILE A 2 20.05 9.76 5.76
C ILE A 2 19.11 10.28 4.68
N THR A 3 19.67 10.74 3.57
CA THR A 3 18.90 11.25 2.42
C THR A 3 18.97 10.25 1.29
N ILE A 4 17.82 9.70 0.90
CA ILE A 4 17.68 8.86 -0.30
C ILE A 4 17.27 9.80 -1.44
N SER A 5 18.07 9.88 -2.51
CA SER A 5 17.72 10.66 -3.70
C SER A 5 16.87 9.80 -4.65
N PRO A 6 15.59 10.14 -4.89
CA PRO A 6 14.74 9.36 -5.79
C PRO A 6 14.93 9.75 -7.26
N LYS A 7 15.75 10.77 -7.59
CA LYS A 7 15.82 11.33 -8.95
C LYS A 7 16.27 10.31 -9.99
N ASP A 8 17.21 9.45 -9.63
CA ASP A 8 17.80 8.48 -10.56
C ASP A 8 17.07 7.12 -10.56
N MET A 9 16.03 6.96 -9.72
CA MET A 9 15.22 5.76 -9.69
C MET A 9 14.20 5.77 -10.83
N THR A 10 14.09 4.64 -11.53
CA THR A 10 12.94 4.37 -12.41
C THR A 10 11.65 4.41 -11.59
N THR A 11 10.50 4.62 -12.24
CA THR A 11 9.19 4.58 -11.57
C THR A 11 8.99 3.26 -10.81
N ALA A 12 9.35 2.13 -11.42
CA ALA A 12 9.32 0.82 -10.78
C ALA A 12 10.23 0.76 -9.53
N GLY A 13 11.44 1.32 -9.60
CA GLY A 13 12.36 1.39 -8.46
C GLY A 13 11.83 2.25 -7.31
N LYS A 14 11.15 3.36 -7.62
CA LYS A 14 10.48 4.21 -6.61
C LYS A 14 9.36 3.44 -5.91
N LEU A 15 8.49 2.80 -6.68
CA LEU A 15 7.37 2.02 -6.13
C LEU A 15 7.87 0.86 -5.26
N SER A 16 8.88 0.11 -5.71
CA SER A 16 9.49 -0.95 -4.92
C SER A 16 10.12 -0.43 -3.62
N THR A 17 10.80 0.71 -3.68
CA THR A 17 11.38 1.36 -2.49
C THR A 17 10.28 1.78 -1.51
N MET A 18 9.18 2.35 -2.00
CA MET A 18 8.01 2.69 -1.18
C MET A 18 7.41 1.44 -0.50
N GLU A 19 7.28 0.32 -1.22
CA GLU A 19 6.77 -0.95 -0.66
C GLU A 19 7.66 -1.45 0.49
N ILE A 20 8.99 -1.44 0.31
CA ILE A 20 9.94 -1.90 1.34
C ILE A 20 9.87 -1.01 2.58
N LEU A 21 9.89 0.32 2.39
CA LEU A 21 9.81 1.28 3.49
C LEU A 21 8.49 1.15 4.24
N TRP A 22 7.38 1.02 3.52
CA TRP A 22 6.06 0.88 4.12
C TRP A 22 5.95 -0.41 4.93
N ASN A 23 6.45 -1.53 4.40
CA ASN A 23 6.45 -2.80 5.10
C ASN A 23 7.29 -2.76 6.39
N ASP A 24 8.48 -2.15 6.35
CA ASP A 24 9.32 -1.97 7.54
C ASP A 24 8.64 -1.11 8.61
N LEU A 25 8.03 0.01 8.18
CA LEU A 25 7.27 0.88 9.07
C LEU A 25 6.08 0.15 9.72
N CYS A 26 5.31 -0.63 8.96
CA CYS A 26 4.18 -1.37 9.53
C CYS A 26 4.61 -2.47 10.52
N GLN A 27 5.79 -3.07 10.34
CA GLN A 27 6.28 -4.15 11.20
C GLN A 27 6.97 -3.63 12.47
N HIS A 28 7.67 -2.51 12.39
CA HIS A 28 8.55 -2.02 13.45
C HIS A 28 8.18 -0.62 13.99
N GLY A 29 7.29 0.09 13.31
CA GLY A 29 6.87 1.42 13.69
C GLY A 29 5.76 1.41 14.74
N SER A 30 5.94 2.20 15.80
CA SER A 30 4.85 2.63 16.68
C SER A 30 4.48 4.05 16.26
N PHE A 31 3.62 4.18 15.26
CA PHE A 31 3.06 5.45 14.85
C PHE A 31 1.53 5.37 14.89
N GLU A 32 0.92 6.42 15.42
CA GLU A 32 -0.53 6.57 15.38
C GLU A 32 -0.97 6.74 13.93
N SER A 33 -1.95 5.92 13.51
CA SER A 33 -2.57 6.11 12.20
C SER A 33 -3.28 7.45 12.21
N SER A 34 -2.95 8.30 11.25
CA SER A 34 -3.61 9.61 11.13
C SER A 34 -5.12 9.47 10.88
N ASN A 35 -5.91 10.42 11.37
CA ASN A 35 -7.37 10.36 11.36
C ASN A 35 -8.01 10.20 9.96
N TRP A 36 -7.27 10.44 8.87
CA TRP A 36 -7.78 10.22 7.52
C TRP A 36 -7.73 8.76 7.08
N HIS A 37 -6.98 7.88 7.78
CA HIS A 37 -6.89 6.45 7.45
C HIS A 37 -8.22 5.72 7.67
N GLU A 38 -8.90 6.03 8.78
CA GLU A 38 -10.13 5.37 9.20
C GLU A 38 -11.21 5.37 8.10
N PRO A 39 -11.62 6.51 7.49
CA PRO A 39 -12.62 6.50 6.43
C PRO A 39 -12.17 5.72 5.18
N VAL A 40 -10.85 5.65 4.91
CA VAL A 40 -10.30 4.89 3.78
C VAL A 40 -10.40 3.38 4.03
N LEU A 41 -10.24 2.93 5.28
CA LEU A 41 -10.36 1.51 5.66
C LEU A 41 -11.83 1.08 5.80
N ASN A 42 -12.69 1.97 6.31
CA ASN A 42 -14.11 1.67 6.54
C ASN A 42 -14.88 1.39 5.24
N SER A 43 -14.55 2.07 4.13
CA SER A 43 -15.27 1.88 2.86
C SER A 43 -15.11 0.46 2.28
N PRO A 44 -13.88 -0.07 2.10
CA PRO A 44 -13.67 -1.47 1.72
C PRO A 44 -14.26 -2.47 2.70
N GLU A 45 -14.20 -2.21 4.01
CA GLU A 45 -14.75 -3.09 5.05
C GLU A 45 -16.27 -3.18 4.97
N GLN A 46 -16.96 -2.05 4.78
CA GLN A 46 -18.41 -2.02 4.58
C GLN A 46 -18.84 -2.79 3.32
N GLN A 47 -18.07 -2.72 2.23
CA GLN A 47 -18.36 -3.46 1.01
C GLN A 47 -18.13 -4.97 1.18
N TYR A 48 -17.12 -5.36 1.97
CA TYR A 48 -16.88 -6.75 2.32
C TYR A 48 -18.02 -7.31 3.19
N VAL A 49 -18.40 -6.60 4.25
CA VAL A 49 -19.53 -6.98 5.13
C VAL A 49 -20.86 -6.99 4.37
N GLY A 50 -21.04 -6.05 3.44
CA GLY A 50 -22.21 -5.96 2.57
C GLY A 50 -22.25 -7.00 1.44
N GLY A 51 -21.21 -7.83 1.29
CA GLY A 51 -21.14 -8.88 0.26
C GLY A 51 -20.96 -8.37 -1.17
N THR A 52 -20.71 -7.07 -1.35
CA THR A 52 -20.48 -6.45 -2.68
C THR A 52 -19.02 -6.51 -3.12
N GLN A 53 -18.11 -6.82 -2.20
CA GLN A 53 -16.70 -7.05 -2.51
C GLN A 53 -16.20 -8.34 -1.85
N LEU A 54 -15.64 -9.24 -2.66
CA LEU A 54 -15.03 -10.48 -2.17
C LEU A 54 -13.58 -10.23 -1.73
N PRO A 55 -13.11 -10.95 -0.69
CA PRO A 55 -11.72 -10.86 -0.27
C PRO A 55 -10.85 -11.43 -1.39
N MET A 56 -9.77 -10.73 -1.72
CA MET A 56 -8.80 -11.16 -2.72
C MET A 56 -7.47 -11.42 -2.04
N ASP A 57 -6.74 -12.42 -2.53
CA ASP A 57 -5.34 -12.61 -2.20
C ASP A 57 -4.52 -11.36 -2.49
N TRP A 58 -3.69 -10.94 -1.53
CA TRP A 58 -2.94 -9.70 -1.59
C TRP A 58 -1.90 -9.69 -2.72
N GLU A 59 -1.19 -10.81 -2.91
CA GLU A 59 -0.20 -10.91 -4.00
C GLU A 59 -0.89 -10.87 -5.36
N LYS A 60 -2.04 -11.51 -5.49
CA LYS A 60 -2.87 -11.45 -6.70
C LYS A 60 -3.33 -10.02 -7.01
N ALA A 61 -3.77 -9.26 -6.00
CA ALA A 61 -4.19 -7.87 -6.16
C ALA A 61 -3.03 -6.99 -6.64
N LYS A 62 -1.85 -7.11 -6.02
CA LYS A 62 -0.64 -6.40 -6.45
C LYS A 62 -0.25 -6.72 -7.88
N GLN A 63 -0.28 -8.00 -8.26
CA GLN A 63 0.06 -8.40 -9.62
C GLN A 63 -0.89 -7.79 -10.66
N GLN A 64 -2.20 -7.73 -10.37
CA GLN A 64 -3.17 -7.10 -11.26
C GLN A 64 -2.92 -5.60 -11.45
N ILE A 65 -2.49 -4.89 -10.41
CA ILE A 65 -2.14 -3.47 -10.50
C ILE A 65 -0.89 -3.29 -11.37
N ARG A 66 0.15 -4.10 -11.14
CA ARG A 66 1.40 -4.05 -11.92
C ARG A 66 1.12 -4.29 -13.41
N ASN A 67 0.34 -5.32 -13.74
CA ASN A 67 -0.06 -5.64 -15.11
C ASN A 67 -0.86 -4.52 -15.82
N LYS A 68 -1.52 -3.62 -15.08
CA LYS A 68 -2.27 -2.49 -15.65
C LYS A 68 -1.40 -1.27 -15.93
N ILE A 69 -0.20 -1.21 -15.35
CA ILE A 69 0.72 -0.08 -15.42
C ILE A 69 1.88 -0.37 -16.38
N GLU A 70 2.13 -1.64 -16.70
CA GLU A 70 2.96 -2.08 -17.84
C GLU A 70 2.27 -1.83 -19.19
#